data_AF-A0A941DI73-F1
#
_entry.id   AF-A0A941DI73-F1
#
_cell.length_a   1.000
_cell.length_b   1.000
_cell.length_c   1.000
_cell.angle_alpha   90.00
_cell.angle_beta   90.00
_cell.angle_gamma   90.00
#
_symmetry.space_group_name_H-M   'P 1'
#
loop_
_entity.id
_entity.type
_entity.pdbx_description
1 polymer ?
#
loop_
_entity_poly.entity_id
_entity_poly.type
_entity_poly.pdbx_seq_one_letter_code
_entity_poly.pdbx_strand_id
1 'polypeptide(L)'
;NTAADIQKLYIAYFNRPADPAGLAYWTASNMTVTQIANSFAEQAEYKSAFASQSTETIVSTLYVNMFGRPADAAGLLYWVGEI
;
A
#
# COMPACT_ATOMS: atom_id res chain seq x y z
N ASN A 1 -9.22 6.11 -10.78
CA ASN A 1 -8.76 6.27 -9.38
C ASN A 1 -8.52 7.74 -9.08
N THR A 2 -8.70 8.19 -7.85
CA THR A 2 -8.31 9.56 -7.50
C THR A 2 -6.83 9.63 -7.16
N ALA A 3 -6.20 10.80 -7.33
CA ALA A 3 -4.81 11.01 -6.94
C ALA A 3 -4.58 10.73 -5.44
N ALA A 4 -5.60 10.96 -4.60
CA ALA A 4 -5.54 10.68 -3.17
C ALA A 4 -5.45 9.18 -2.86
N ASP A 5 -6.15 8.32 -3.62
CA ASP A 5 -6.11 6.87 -3.41
C ASP A 5 -4.74 6.30 -3.79
N ILE A 6 -4.16 6.76 -4.89
CA ILE A 6 -2.82 6.37 -5.31
C ILE A 6 -1.77 6.83 -4.29
N GLN A 7 -1.93 8.04 -3.74
CA GLN A 7 -1.03 8.53 -2.69
C GLN A 7 -1.05 7.64 -1.44
N LYS A 8 -2.23 7.18 -1.02
CA LYS A 8 -2.38 6.24 0.10
C LYS A 8 -1.67 4.92 -0.19
N LEU A 9 -1.81 4.37 -1.40
CA LEU A 9 -1.11 3.15 -1.79
C LEU A 9 0.42 3.31 -1.75
N TYR A 10 0.96 4.44 -2.20
CA TYR A 10 2.41 4.70 -2.12
C TYR A 10 2.92 4.78 -0.67
N ILE A 11 2.19 5.48 0.20
CA ILE A 11 2.55 5.57 1.62
C ILE A 11 2.46 4.20 2.28
N ALA A 12 1.42 3.43 1.95
CA ALA A 12 1.23 2.08 2.45
C ALA A 12 2.39 1.16 2.03
N TYR A 13 2.55 0.93 0.72
CA TYR A 13 3.45 -0.11 0.19
C TYR A 13 4.92 0.28 0.22
N PHE A 14 5.24 1.58 0.14
CA PHE A 14 6.61 2.06 -0.04
C PHE A 14 7.05 3.06 1.03
N ASN A 15 6.18 3.40 1.99
CA ASN A 15 6.46 4.38 3.05
C ASN A 15 6.98 5.74 2.52
N ARG A 16 6.50 6.14 1.34
CA ARG A 16 6.90 7.39 0.69
C ARG A 16 5.74 7.98 -0.11
N PRO A 17 5.70 9.30 -0.32
CA PRO A 17 4.75 9.89 -1.25
C PRO A 17 4.98 9.39 -2.68
N ALA A 18 3.92 9.35 -3.49
CA ALA A 18 4.02 9.11 -4.92
C ALA A 18 4.87 10.21 -5.57
N ASP A 19 5.78 9.82 -6.45
CA ASP A 19 6.46 10.77 -7.33
C ASP A 19 5.50 11.28 -8.42
N PRO A 20 5.72 12.48 -8.99
CA PRO A 20 4.79 13.07 -9.95
C PRO A 20 4.54 12.20 -11.20
N ALA A 21 5.58 11.48 -11.67
CA ALA A 21 5.48 10.63 -12.84
C ALA A 21 4.65 9.37 -12.55
N GLY A 22 4.91 8.71 -11.41
CA GLY A 22 4.13 7.57 -10.92
C GLY A 22 2.67 7.95 -10.69
N LEU A 23 2.41 9.06 -10.00
CA LEU A 23 1.05 9.54 -9.76
C LEU A 23 0.29 9.80 -11.07
N ALA A 24 0.94 10.44 -12.05
CA ALA A 24 0.34 10.68 -13.36
C ALA A 24 0.05 9.36 -14.12
N TYR A 25 0.98 8.40 -14.10
CA TYR A 25 0.81 7.10 -14.73
C TYR A 25 -0.39 6.33 -14.18
N TRP A 26 -0.46 6.19 -12.84
CA TRP A 26 -1.54 5.44 -12.19
C TRP A 26 -2.90 6.13 -12.29
N THR A 27 -2.91 7.47 -12.30
CA THR A 27 -4.14 8.25 -12.47
C THR A 27 -4.69 8.12 -13.89
N ALA A 28 -3.81 8.03 -14.90
CA ALA A 28 -4.18 7.81 -16.29
C ALA A 28 -4.50 6.34 -16.61
N SER A 29 -4.17 5.40 -15.72
CA SER A 29 -4.48 3.99 -15.90
C SER A 29 -5.99 3.73 -15.78
N ASN A 30 -6.50 2.78 -16.58
CA ASN A 30 -7.88 2.30 -16.47
C ASN A 30 -8.03 1.18 -15.42
N MET A 31 -7.04 1.01 -14.55
CA MET A 31 -7.04 -0.01 -13.50
C MET A 31 -7.89 0.45 -12.32
N THR A 32 -8.43 -0.48 -11.54
CA THR A 32 -9.05 -0.17 -10.24
C THR A 32 -7.98 0.02 -9.16
N VAL A 33 -8.34 0.63 -8.03
CA VAL A 33 -7.43 0.79 -6.88
C VAL A 33 -6.87 -0.56 -6.42
N THR A 34 -7.71 -1.60 -6.37
CA THR A 34 -7.30 -2.97 -6.01
C THR A 34 -6.30 -3.56 -7.02
N GLN A 35 -6.50 -3.33 -8.32
CA GLN A 35 -5.56 -3.79 -9.34
C GLN A 35 -4.20 -3.10 -9.23
N ILE A 36 -4.20 -1.81 -8.87
CA ILE A 36 -2.97 -1.05 -8.62
C ILE A 36 -2.27 -1.58 -7.35
N ALA A 37 -3.01 -1.82 -6.27
CA ALA A 37 -2.48 -2.39 -5.04
C ALA A 37 -1.81 -3.77 -5.29
N ASN A 38 -2.46 -4.64 -6.06
CA ASN A 38 -1.89 -5.91 -6.50
C ASN A 38 -0.60 -5.71 -7.32
N SER A 39 -0.60 -4.73 -8.23
CA SER A 39 0.62 -4.40 -8.98
C SER A 39 1.75 -3.89 -8.08
N PHE A 40 1.46 -3.20 -6.98
CA PHE A 40 2.48 -2.70 -6.04
C PHE A 40 3.08 -3.85 -5.23
N ALA A 41 2.27 -4.82 -4.82
CA ALA A 41 2.73 -6.03 -4.15
C ALA A 41 3.71 -6.86 -5.02
N GLU A 42 3.59 -6.76 -6.35
CA GLU A 42 4.45 -7.46 -7.30
C GLU A 42 5.79 -6.76 -7.57
N GLN A 43 5.93 -5.48 -7.19
CA GLN A 43 7.14 -4.68 -7.43
C GLN A 43 8.34 -5.23 -6.66
N ALA A 44 9.52 -5.13 -7.27
CA ALA A 44 10.77 -5.58 -6.64
C ALA A 44 11.07 -4.84 -5.33
N GLU A 45 10.69 -3.56 -5.21
CA GLU A 45 10.83 -2.76 -3.99
C GLU A 45 10.02 -3.36 -2.83
N TYR A 46 8.75 -3.71 -3.08
CA TYR A 46 7.89 -4.37 -2.10
C TYR A 46 8.37 -5.77 -1.75
N LYS A 47 8.69 -6.58 -2.77
CA LYS A 47 9.23 -7.93 -2.55
C LYS A 47 10.53 -7.87 -1.75
N SER A 48 11.44 -6.96 -2.06
CA SER A 48 12.68 -6.83 -1.29
C SER A 48 12.46 -6.40 0.15
N ALA A 49 11.42 -5.61 0.44
CA ALA A 49 11.09 -5.17 1.80
C ALA A 49 10.34 -6.25 2.61
N PHE A 50 9.53 -7.10 1.94
CA PHE A 50 8.56 -7.98 2.60
C PHE A 50 8.69 -9.48 2.27
N ALA A 51 9.64 -9.90 1.41
CA ALA A 51 9.79 -11.29 0.91
C ALA A 51 9.97 -12.38 1.98
N SER A 52 10.22 -12.02 3.23
CA SER A 52 10.37 -12.98 4.34
C SER A 52 9.52 -12.62 5.55
N GLN A 53 8.58 -11.68 5.40
CA GLN A 53 7.71 -11.24 6.48
C GLN A 53 6.35 -11.94 6.37
N SER A 54 5.78 -12.35 7.51
CA SER A 54 4.41 -12.85 7.54
C SER A 54 3.44 -11.75 7.14
N THR A 55 2.29 -12.10 6.56
CA THR A 55 1.22 -11.14 6.21
C THR A 55 0.84 -10.26 7.39
N GLU A 56 0.83 -10.79 8.62
CA GLU A 56 0.59 -10.02 9.84
C GLU A 56 1.67 -8.94 10.11
N THR A 57 2.93 -9.25 9.84
CA THR A 57 4.04 -8.30 9.99
C THR A 57 3.98 -7.22 8.91
N ILE A 58 3.57 -7.59 7.70
CA ILE A 58 3.34 -6.67 6.58
C ILE A 58 2.21 -5.69 6.92
N VAL A 59 1.05 -6.20 7.39
CA VAL A 59 -0.11 -5.37 7.77
C VAL A 59 0.21 -4.47 8.96
N SER A 60 0.96 -4.97 9.96
CA SER A 60 1.41 -4.17 11.10
C SER A 60 2.34 -3.02 10.67
N THR A 61 3.28 -3.30 9.76
CA THR A 61 4.20 -2.30 9.22
C THR A 61 3.47 -1.26 8.38
N LEU A 62 2.54 -1.70 7.52
CA LEU A 62 1.65 -0.83 6.75
C LEU A 62 0.89 0.16 7.67
N TYR A 63 0.38 -0.34 8.80
CA TYR A 63 -0.34 0.49 9.76
C TYR A 63 0.52 1.56 10.40
N VAL A 64 1.74 1.20 10.79
CA VAL A 64 2.71 2.14 11.36
C VAL A 64 3.11 3.18 10.30
N ASN A 65 3.33 2.77 9.05
CA ASN A 65 3.68 3.69 7.96
C ASN A 65 2.55 4.69 7.67
N MET A 66 1.29 4.25 7.69
CA MET A 66 0.15 5.10 7.37
C MET A 66 -0.28 6.01 8.52
N PHE A 67 -0.19 5.54 9.77
CA PHE A 67 -0.81 6.21 10.93
C PHE A 67 0.18 6.60 12.03
N GLY A 68 1.45 6.24 11.90
CA GLY A 68 2.50 6.52 12.91
C GLY A 68 2.29 5.76 14.23
N ARG A 69 1.38 4.78 14.26
CA ARG A 69 1.04 3.99 15.45
C ARG A 69 0.67 2.55 15.05
N PRO A 70 0.89 1.55 15.94
CA PRO A 70 0.47 0.17 15.67
C PRO A 70 -1.04 0.06 15.48
N ALA A 71 -1.45 -0.90 14.66
CA ALA A 71 -2.86 -1.19 14.41
C ALA A 71 -3.57 -1.62 15.70
N ASP A 72 -4.65 -0.93 16.04
CA ASP A 72 -5.66 -1.43 16.95
C ASP A 72 -6.41 -2.61 16.29
N ALA A 73 -6.83 -3.62 17.08
CA ALA A 73 -7.31 -4.91 16.56
C ALA A 73 -8.45 -4.80 15.54
N ALA A 74 -9.34 -3.81 15.70
CA ALA A 74 -10.43 -3.53 14.75
C ALA A 74 -9.91 -2.94 13.42
N GLY A 75 -8.84 -2.16 13.49
CA GLY A 75 -8.13 -1.62 12.35
C GLY A 75 -7.44 -2.72 11.56
N LEU A 76 -6.66 -3.57 12.24
CA LEU A 76 -6.01 -4.72 11.61
C LEU A 76 -7.03 -5.62 10.87
N LEU A 77 -8.18 -5.90 11.50
CA LEU A 77 -9.27 -6.69 10.89
C LEU A 77 -9.92 -6.02 9.67
N TYR A 78 -10.09 -4.70 9.67
CA TYR A 78 -10.62 -3.97 8.52
C TYR A 78 -9.69 -4.09 7.31
N TRP A 79 -8.39 -3.87 7.52
CA TRP A 79 -7.41 -3.90 6.43
C TRP A 79 -7.08 -5.32 5.97
N VAL A 80 -7.14 -6.33 6.84
CA VAL A 80 -7.03 -7.75 6.45
C VAL A 80 -8.21 -8.19 5.56
N GLY A 81 -9.38 -7.59 5.70
CA GLY A 81 -10.54 -7.89 4.84
C GLY A 81 -10.51 -7.19 3.47
N GLU A 82 -9.63 -6.22 3.27
CA GLU A 82 -9.47 -5.46 2.02
C GLU A 82 -8.28 -5.93 1.16
N ILE A 83 -7.50 -6.92 1.63
CA ILE A 83 -6.38 -7.57 0.90
C ILE A 83 -6.85 -8.86 0.24
#